data_AF-D3FAN3-F1
#
_entry.id   AF-D3FAN3-F1
#
_cell.length_a   1.000
_cell.length_b   1.000
_cell.length_c   1.000
_cell.angle_alpha   90.00
_cell.angle_beta   90.00
_cell.angle_gamma   90.00
#
_symmetry.space_group_name_H-M   'P 1'
#
loop_
_entity.id
_entity.type
_entity.pdbx_description
1 polymer ?
#
loop_
_entity_poly.entity_id
_entity_poly.type
_entity_poly.pdbx_seq_one_letter_code
_entity_poly.pdbx_strand_id
1 'polypeptide(L)'
;MIGYAFAPQTLRHDPPPTMLRTAGAAVALGEDNIAGPARCAAAHELVEASGLLDRLARLDVAPAPDGALLAVHDAAYLAALEAASAGGPWAFDFAPVTFATADAARLSAGCGVAAVDAVLDGRVRRAFAQTHPPGHHAERALAAGSSYLNTVACAAAHARARGAERVLIVDWDVHIGNGAEQIFADDPSVLALSIHQDGWYPDHAGDVASRGADSTTVNVPLPPAVGDDGYLLVLEAVVAPIARRFAPDAIVVAAGQDIGIFDPMGRMLVSAAGFRALGARIAALADEVCEGRLVVCVEGGYSLLYAPLCALRVLEGIAGEDAGVADPFEGDAELRAAATPPDGRLDAAIERVRTTHSRWFREERSHR
;
A
#
# COMPACT_ATOMS: atom_id res chain seq x y z
N MET A 1 2.14 -21.41 5.71
CA MET A 1 0.74 -20.93 5.78
C MET A 1 0.76 -19.41 5.76
N ILE A 2 -0.10 -18.79 4.95
CA ILE A 2 -0.22 -17.33 4.80
C ILE A 2 -1.43 -16.86 5.61
N GLY A 3 -1.30 -15.76 6.35
CA GLY A 3 -2.41 -15.13 7.06
C GLY A 3 -3.28 -14.28 6.13
N TYR A 4 -4.58 -14.27 6.36
CA TYR A 4 -5.53 -13.40 5.65
C TYR A 4 -6.36 -12.63 6.67
N ALA A 5 -6.18 -11.32 6.72
CA ALA A 5 -6.94 -10.41 7.58
C ALA A 5 -7.98 -9.65 6.76
N PHE A 6 -9.24 -9.76 7.16
CA PHE A 6 -10.36 -9.02 6.59
C PHE A 6 -11.43 -8.84 7.66
N ALA A 7 -12.00 -7.65 7.75
CA ALA A 7 -13.10 -7.33 8.65
C ALA A 7 -14.29 -6.81 7.83
N PRO A 8 -15.36 -7.60 7.62
CA PRO A 8 -16.51 -7.19 6.80
C PRO A 8 -17.17 -5.89 7.26
N GLN A 9 -17.02 -5.53 8.53
CA GLN A 9 -17.57 -4.30 9.11
C GLN A 9 -16.93 -3.04 8.51
N THR A 10 -15.74 -3.13 7.93
CA THR A 10 -15.13 -2.00 7.22
C THR A 10 -15.96 -1.54 6.03
N LEU A 11 -16.66 -2.46 5.37
CA LEU A 11 -17.50 -2.18 4.20
C LEU A 11 -18.68 -1.25 4.51
N ARG A 12 -18.98 -0.98 5.79
CA ARG A 12 -19.98 0.00 6.20
C ARG A 12 -19.57 1.44 5.89
N HIS A 13 -18.26 1.69 5.74
CA HIS A 13 -17.81 2.97 5.21
C HIS A 13 -18.05 3.02 3.71
N ASP A 14 -19.20 3.57 3.34
CA ASP A 14 -19.64 3.76 1.96
C ASP A 14 -19.84 5.25 1.66
N PRO A 15 -18.81 5.94 1.14
CA PRO A 15 -18.91 7.36 0.84
C PRO A 15 -19.88 7.64 -0.30
N PRO A 16 -20.44 8.86 -0.39
CA PRO A 16 -21.37 9.22 -1.45
C PRO A 16 -20.72 9.12 -2.84
N PRO A 17 -21.51 9.01 -3.92
CA PRO A 17 -20.98 8.82 -5.27
C PRO A 17 -19.91 9.84 -5.66
N THR A 18 -19.00 9.47 -6.55
CA THR A 18 -18.00 10.41 -7.06
C THR A 18 -18.70 11.57 -7.78
N MET A 19 -18.43 12.80 -7.34
CA MET A 19 -19.09 14.00 -7.86
C MET A 19 -18.10 14.88 -8.64
N LEU A 20 -18.51 15.37 -9.82
CA LEU A 20 -17.92 16.56 -10.43
C LEU A 20 -18.65 17.80 -9.95
N ARG A 21 -17.91 18.74 -9.36
CA ARG A 21 -18.46 20.01 -8.87
C ARG A 21 -18.15 21.13 -9.85
N THR A 22 -19.16 21.93 -10.14
CA THR A 22 -19.07 23.19 -10.89
C THR A 22 -19.43 24.36 -9.96
N ALA A 23 -19.33 25.59 -10.46
CA ALA A 23 -19.70 26.77 -9.68
C ALA A 23 -21.18 26.81 -9.24
N GLY A 24 -22.09 26.09 -9.92
CA GLY A 24 -23.53 26.14 -9.65
C GLY A 24 -24.24 24.79 -9.50
N ALA A 25 -23.53 23.67 -9.69
CA ALA A 25 -24.13 22.33 -9.67
C ALA A 25 -23.09 21.26 -9.32
N ALA A 26 -23.57 20.09 -8.89
CA ALA A 26 -22.77 18.87 -8.75
C ALA A 26 -23.40 17.75 -9.58
N VAL A 27 -22.58 17.00 -10.30
CA VAL A 27 -23.00 15.87 -11.15
C VAL A 27 -22.35 14.60 -10.62
N ALA A 28 -23.16 13.58 -10.31
CA ALA A 28 -22.66 12.25 -9.97
C ALA A 28 -22.14 11.55 -11.23
N LEU A 29 -20.95 10.94 -11.14
CA LEU A 29 -20.33 10.20 -12.24
C LEU A 29 -20.77 8.73 -12.30
N GLY A 30 -21.56 8.28 -11.33
CA GLY A 30 -22.07 6.93 -11.20
C GLY A 30 -22.93 6.80 -9.94
N GLU A 31 -23.34 5.57 -9.63
CA GLU A 31 -24.06 5.26 -8.40
C GLU A 31 -23.13 5.13 -7.20
N ASP A 32 -21.86 4.76 -7.44
CA ASP A 32 -20.90 4.46 -6.38
C ASP A 32 -19.77 5.50 -6.30
N ASN A 33 -19.14 5.57 -5.12
CA ASN A 33 -17.86 6.25 -4.99
C ASN A 33 -16.75 5.35 -5.55
N ILE A 34 -15.81 5.96 -6.26
CA ILE A 34 -14.68 5.24 -6.86
C ILE A 34 -13.77 4.60 -5.79
N ALA A 35 -13.66 5.21 -4.61
CA ALA A 35 -12.97 4.69 -3.43
C ALA A 35 -13.93 3.95 -2.47
N GLY A 36 -15.12 3.59 -2.93
CA GLY A 36 -16.13 2.89 -2.16
C GLY A 36 -15.76 1.44 -1.81
N PRO A 37 -16.56 0.80 -0.94
CA PRO A 37 -16.28 -0.53 -0.39
C PRO A 37 -16.33 -1.64 -1.43
N ALA A 38 -16.99 -1.43 -2.58
CA ALA A 38 -17.14 -2.42 -3.64
C ALA A 38 -15.79 -3.00 -4.11
N ARG A 39 -14.72 -2.19 -4.12
CA ARG A 39 -13.35 -2.63 -4.45
C ARG A 39 -12.87 -3.74 -3.52
N CYS A 40 -13.02 -3.50 -2.21
CA CYS A 40 -12.58 -4.42 -1.17
C CYS A 40 -13.48 -5.65 -1.09
N ALA A 41 -14.80 -5.46 -1.22
CA ALA A 41 -15.78 -6.53 -1.26
C ALA A 41 -15.52 -7.48 -2.44
N ALA A 42 -15.38 -6.96 -3.66
CA ALA A 42 -15.15 -7.77 -4.85
C ALA A 42 -13.80 -8.53 -4.79
N ALA A 43 -12.75 -7.90 -4.25
CA ALA A 43 -11.47 -8.59 -4.03
C ALA A 43 -11.60 -9.73 -3.03
N HIS A 44 -12.28 -9.51 -1.90
CA HIS A 44 -12.55 -10.55 -0.91
C HIS A 44 -13.38 -11.71 -1.48
N GLU A 45 -14.50 -11.38 -2.14
CA GLU A 45 -15.39 -12.36 -2.79
C GLU A 45 -14.64 -13.19 -3.84
N LEU A 46 -13.74 -12.58 -4.61
CA LEU A 46 -12.92 -13.31 -5.59
C LEU A 46 -11.94 -14.27 -4.91
N VAL A 47 -11.29 -13.85 -3.83
CA VAL A 47 -10.40 -14.72 -3.04
C VAL A 47 -11.17 -15.91 -2.45
N GLU A 48 -12.39 -15.68 -1.95
CA GLU A 48 -13.27 -16.75 -1.47
C GLU A 48 -13.72 -17.68 -2.60
N ALA A 49 -14.26 -17.14 -3.69
CA ALA A 49 -14.76 -17.90 -4.84
C ALA A 49 -13.67 -18.70 -5.57
N SER A 50 -12.42 -18.26 -5.50
CA SER A 50 -11.27 -18.99 -6.04
C SER A 50 -10.90 -20.25 -5.22
N GLY A 51 -11.45 -20.40 -4.02
CA GLY A 51 -11.10 -21.46 -3.07
C GLY A 51 -9.76 -21.26 -2.36
N LEU A 52 -9.02 -20.18 -2.69
CA LEU A 52 -7.74 -19.89 -2.04
C LEU A 52 -7.91 -19.62 -0.54
N LEU A 53 -9.00 -18.95 -0.15
CA LEU A 53 -9.27 -18.57 1.24
C LEU A 53 -9.24 -19.76 2.22
N ASP A 54 -9.65 -20.95 1.78
CA ASP A 54 -9.68 -22.17 2.62
C ASP A 54 -8.30 -22.75 2.92
N ARG A 55 -7.26 -22.27 2.21
CA ARG A 55 -5.87 -22.66 2.39
C ARG A 55 -5.07 -21.62 3.19
N LEU A 56 -5.71 -20.51 3.56
CA LEU A 56 -5.11 -19.41 4.32
C LEU A 56 -5.51 -19.50 5.80
N ALA A 57 -4.65 -18.99 6.67
CA ALA A 57 -5.00 -18.76 8.07
C ALA A 57 -5.82 -17.48 8.16
N ARG A 58 -7.13 -17.60 8.35
CA ARG A 58 -8.00 -16.44 8.61
C ARG A 58 -7.59 -15.82 9.96
N LEU A 59 -7.29 -14.54 9.96
CA LEU A 59 -6.84 -13.81 11.14
C LEU A 59 -8.03 -13.11 11.81
N ASP A 60 -8.12 -13.21 13.13
CA ASP A 60 -9.10 -12.46 13.90
C ASP A 60 -8.71 -10.98 13.93
N VAL A 61 -9.59 -10.12 13.39
CA VAL A 61 -9.37 -8.68 13.33
C VAL A 61 -10.17 -7.99 14.42
N ALA A 62 -9.49 -7.15 15.20
CA ALA A 62 -10.07 -6.21 16.13
C ALA A 62 -9.68 -4.78 15.72
N PRO A 63 -10.40 -3.74 16.16
CA PRO A 63 -9.96 -2.35 15.98
C PRO A 63 -8.51 -2.16 16.48
N ALA A 64 -7.71 -1.37 15.76
CA ALA A 64 -6.35 -1.08 16.16
C ALA A 64 -6.31 -0.50 17.60
N PRO A 65 -5.39 -0.98 18.45
CA PRO A 65 -5.28 -0.47 19.81
C PRO A 65 -4.83 0.99 19.80
N ASP A 66 -5.30 1.78 20.77
CA ASP A 66 -4.98 3.21 20.85
C ASP A 66 -3.47 3.49 20.86
N GLY A 67 -2.66 2.59 21.43
CA GLY A 67 -1.20 2.72 21.40
C GLY A 67 -0.61 2.72 19.98
N ALA A 68 -1.14 1.88 19.08
CA ALA A 68 -0.71 1.86 17.68
C ALA A 68 -1.17 3.12 16.93
N LEU A 69 -2.39 3.60 17.23
CA LEU A 69 -2.93 4.82 16.62
C LEU A 69 -2.20 6.08 17.09
N LEU A 70 -1.93 6.20 18.39
CA LEU A 70 -1.24 7.35 18.99
C LEU A 70 0.26 7.41 18.68
N ALA A 71 0.85 6.29 18.24
CA ALA A 71 2.22 6.29 17.72
C ALA A 71 2.32 6.96 16.33
N VAL A 72 1.20 7.00 15.59
CA VAL A 72 1.13 7.44 14.19
C VAL A 72 0.42 8.78 14.06
N HIS A 73 -0.66 8.99 14.81
CA HIS A 73 -1.54 10.13 14.68
C HIS A 73 -1.64 10.93 15.98
N ASP A 74 -1.90 12.22 15.84
CA ASP A 74 -2.09 13.11 16.97
C ASP A 74 -3.39 12.78 17.70
N ALA A 75 -3.37 12.80 19.04
CA ALA A 75 -4.56 12.53 19.85
C ALA A 75 -5.74 13.47 19.51
N ALA A 76 -5.43 14.74 19.20
CA ALA A 76 -6.42 15.71 18.78
C ALA A 76 -7.05 15.37 17.43
N TYR A 77 -6.27 14.83 16.50
CA TYR A 77 -6.77 14.36 15.20
C TYR A 77 -7.69 13.15 15.35
N LEU A 78 -7.29 12.15 16.15
CA LEU A 78 -8.13 10.99 16.44
C LEU A 78 -9.48 11.41 17.01
N ALA A 79 -9.49 12.33 17.99
CA ALA A 79 -10.73 12.88 18.54
C ALA A 79 -11.57 13.64 17.51
N ALA A 80 -10.94 14.38 16.59
CA ALA A 80 -11.62 15.08 15.52
C ALA A 80 -12.27 14.12 14.50
N LEU A 81 -11.58 13.03 14.14
CA LEU A 81 -12.11 12.00 13.23
C LEU A 81 -13.36 11.30 13.81
N GLU A 82 -13.34 10.99 15.11
CA GLU A 82 -14.50 10.44 15.83
C GLU A 82 -15.67 11.40 15.83
N ALA A 83 -15.42 12.68 16.18
CA ALA A 83 -16.44 13.71 16.20
C ALA A 83 -17.04 13.95 14.80
N ALA A 84 -16.21 13.97 13.76
CA ALA A 84 -16.65 14.11 12.38
C ALA A 84 -17.56 12.93 11.98
N SER A 85 -17.12 11.69 12.23
CA SER A 85 -17.92 10.48 11.99
C SER A 85 -19.26 10.50 12.75
N ALA A 86 -19.33 11.11 13.93
CA ALA A 86 -20.57 11.28 14.69
C ALA A 86 -21.52 12.40 14.15
N GLY A 87 -21.23 12.97 12.97
CA GLY A 87 -22.01 14.07 12.37
C GLY A 87 -21.49 15.47 12.70
N GLY A 88 -20.26 15.56 13.23
CA GLY A 88 -19.55 16.81 13.51
C GLY A 88 -19.05 17.54 12.25
N PRO A 89 -18.33 18.67 12.39
CA PRO A 89 -17.83 19.44 11.27
C PRO A 89 -16.83 18.64 10.42
N TRP A 90 -16.86 18.90 9.11
CA TRP A 90 -16.15 18.16 8.06
C TRP A 90 -15.13 19.05 7.33
N ALA A 91 -13.84 18.68 7.31
CA ALA A 91 -12.82 19.34 6.50
C ALA A 91 -11.63 18.40 6.22
N PHE A 92 -11.70 17.63 5.12
CA PHE A 92 -10.62 16.74 4.69
C PHE A 92 -10.46 16.78 3.16
N ASP A 93 -9.24 16.54 2.68
CA ASP A 93 -8.88 16.64 1.27
C ASP A 93 -9.21 15.34 0.53
N PHE A 94 -10.25 15.34 -0.31
CA PHE A 94 -10.72 14.14 -1.03
C PHE A 94 -10.96 12.90 -0.15
N ALA A 95 -11.32 13.08 1.13
CA ALA A 95 -11.63 11.99 2.08
C ALA A 95 -13.05 12.19 2.67
N PRO A 96 -14.11 11.79 1.96
CA PRO A 96 -15.49 11.98 2.38
C PRO A 96 -15.88 11.02 3.52
N VAL A 97 -16.21 11.54 4.70
CA VAL A 97 -16.47 10.68 5.87
C VAL A 97 -17.96 10.51 6.18
N THR A 98 -18.28 9.33 6.72
CA THR A 98 -19.62 8.82 6.99
C THR A 98 -19.73 8.41 8.47
N PHE A 99 -20.93 8.03 8.91
CA PHE A 99 -21.14 7.54 10.28
C PHE A 99 -20.33 6.28 10.63
N ALA A 100 -19.79 5.58 9.64
CA ALA A 100 -19.02 4.36 9.83
C ALA A 100 -17.50 4.57 9.72
N THR A 101 -17.03 5.77 9.34
CA THR A 101 -15.62 5.92 8.96
C THR A 101 -14.64 5.69 10.11
N ALA A 102 -14.86 6.29 11.28
CA ALA A 102 -13.94 6.10 12.40
C ALA A 102 -13.79 4.61 12.77
N ASP A 103 -14.92 3.91 12.92
CA ASP A 103 -14.95 2.47 13.20
C ASP A 103 -14.28 1.65 12.09
N ALA A 104 -14.62 1.93 10.82
CA ALA A 104 -14.05 1.23 9.67
C ALA A 104 -12.53 1.47 9.54
N ALA A 105 -12.07 2.70 9.72
CA ALA A 105 -10.65 3.05 9.66
C ALA A 105 -9.86 2.38 10.79
N ARG A 106 -10.42 2.32 12.01
CA ARG A 106 -9.79 1.60 13.13
C ARG A 106 -9.68 0.11 12.85
N LEU A 107 -10.71 -0.49 12.25
CA LEU A 107 -10.69 -1.89 11.83
C LEU A 107 -9.71 -2.13 10.68
N SER A 108 -9.61 -1.21 9.71
CA SER A 108 -8.64 -1.27 8.61
C SER A 108 -7.20 -1.28 9.14
N ALA A 109 -6.85 -0.32 10.02
CA ALA A 109 -5.58 -0.32 10.73
C ALA A 109 -5.41 -1.61 11.58
N GLY A 110 -6.49 -2.10 12.16
CA GLY A 110 -6.56 -3.37 12.89
C GLY A 110 -6.20 -4.59 12.07
N CYS A 111 -6.54 -4.64 10.78
CA CYS A 111 -6.11 -5.71 9.87
C CYS A 111 -4.58 -5.76 9.78
N GLY A 112 -3.93 -4.60 9.62
CA GLY A 112 -2.47 -4.50 9.58
C GLY A 112 -1.82 -4.92 10.91
N VAL A 113 -2.40 -4.49 12.04
CA VAL A 113 -1.94 -4.87 13.39
C VAL A 113 -2.05 -6.38 13.62
N ALA A 114 -3.19 -6.99 13.30
CA ALA A 114 -3.41 -8.43 13.44
C ALA A 114 -2.46 -9.25 12.55
N ALA A 115 -2.18 -8.75 11.34
CA ALA A 115 -1.21 -9.33 10.43
C ALA A 115 0.23 -9.28 10.99
N VAL A 116 0.64 -8.15 11.57
CA VAL A 116 1.94 -8.00 12.25
C VAL A 116 2.04 -8.96 13.42
N ASP A 117 1.02 -9.02 14.29
CA ASP A 117 1.01 -9.97 15.40
C ASP A 117 1.19 -11.41 14.90
N ALA A 118 0.47 -11.81 13.84
CA ALA A 118 0.56 -13.16 13.31
C ALA A 118 1.93 -13.51 12.74
N VAL A 119 2.59 -12.56 12.09
CA VAL A 119 3.93 -12.72 11.53
C VAL A 119 5.00 -12.74 12.62
N LEU A 120 4.95 -11.81 13.58
CA LEU A 120 5.94 -11.72 14.66
C LEU A 120 5.82 -12.86 15.67
N ASP A 121 4.60 -13.38 15.91
CA ASP A 121 4.38 -14.57 16.74
C ASP A 121 4.81 -15.88 16.04
N GLY A 122 5.19 -15.83 14.76
CA GLY A 122 5.52 -17.01 13.97
C GLY A 122 4.32 -17.92 13.64
N ARG A 123 3.08 -17.45 13.86
CA ARG A 123 1.86 -18.18 13.51
C ARG A 123 1.70 -18.34 12.00
N VAL A 124 2.12 -17.33 11.25
CA VAL A 124 2.22 -17.35 9.79
C VAL A 124 3.55 -16.76 9.37
N ARG A 125 4.06 -17.15 8.20
CA ARG A 125 5.29 -16.55 7.66
C ARG A 125 5.01 -15.15 7.11
N ARG A 126 3.87 -15.00 6.43
CA ARG A 126 3.44 -13.78 5.73
C ARG A 126 1.95 -13.58 5.95
N ALA A 127 1.48 -12.36 5.84
CA ALA A 127 0.06 -12.04 5.94
C ALA A 127 -0.39 -11.03 4.87
N PHE A 128 -1.63 -11.18 4.43
CA PHE A 128 -2.31 -10.28 3.50
C PHE A 128 -3.52 -9.67 4.22
N ALA A 129 -3.56 -8.35 4.32
CA ALA A 129 -4.61 -7.57 4.92
C ALA A 129 -5.44 -6.92 3.80
N GLN A 130 -6.65 -7.45 3.59
CA GLN A 130 -7.63 -6.87 2.68
C GLN A 130 -8.33 -5.71 3.39
N THR A 131 -7.86 -4.50 3.14
CA THR A 131 -8.18 -3.29 3.91
C THR A 131 -9.15 -2.38 3.19
N HIS A 132 -9.94 -1.64 3.97
CA HIS A 132 -10.87 -0.59 3.54
C HIS A 132 -11.28 0.21 4.79
N PRO A 133 -11.36 1.55 4.76
CA PRO A 133 -10.73 2.44 3.77
C PRO A 133 -9.20 2.23 3.68
N PRO A 134 -8.54 2.75 2.62
CA PRO A 134 -7.08 2.80 2.54
C PRO A 134 -6.49 3.73 3.61
N GLY A 135 -5.16 3.82 3.69
CA GLY A 135 -4.46 4.52 4.75
C GLY A 135 -3.23 5.35 4.35
N HIS A 136 -2.53 5.04 3.26
CA HIS A 136 -1.18 5.57 3.04
C HIS A 136 -1.07 7.11 2.91
N HIS A 137 -2.17 7.81 2.58
CA HIS A 137 -2.23 9.27 2.51
C HIS A 137 -2.50 9.95 3.85
N ALA A 138 -2.96 9.21 4.86
CA ALA A 138 -3.25 9.79 6.17
C ALA A 138 -1.95 10.19 6.87
N GLU A 139 -1.81 11.48 7.16
CA GLU A 139 -0.67 12.04 7.90
C GLU A 139 -0.98 12.08 9.42
N ARG A 140 -0.06 12.59 10.23
CA ARG A 140 -0.25 12.71 11.69
C ARG A 140 -1.58 13.39 12.09
N ALA A 141 -2.00 14.40 11.35
CA ALA A 141 -3.17 15.21 11.68
C ALA A 141 -4.09 15.53 10.48
N LEU A 142 -4.01 14.75 9.40
CA LEU A 142 -4.76 14.99 8.17
C LEU A 142 -5.28 13.68 7.57
N ALA A 143 -6.59 13.62 7.32
CA ALA A 143 -7.17 12.65 6.41
C ALA A 143 -7.12 13.21 4.97
N ALA A 144 -6.67 12.40 4.03
CA ALA A 144 -6.46 12.79 2.64
C ALA A 144 -6.64 11.59 1.71
N GLY A 145 -7.07 11.81 0.45
CA GLY A 145 -7.11 10.76 -0.58
C GLY A 145 -7.86 9.49 -0.14
N SER A 146 -9.04 9.64 0.46
CA SER A 146 -9.83 8.54 1.06
C SER A 146 -9.14 7.75 2.19
N SER A 147 -8.00 8.22 2.71
CA SER A 147 -7.27 7.66 3.84
C SER A 147 -7.55 8.43 5.13
N TYR A 148 -7.91 7.72 6.20
CA TYR A 148 -8.26 8.31 7.50
C TYR A 148 -7.33 7.91 8.64
N LEU A 149 -6.90 6.65 8.65
CA LEU A 149 -5.87 6.16 9.57
C LEU A 149 -4.84 5.42 8.74
N ASN A 150 -3.57 5.67 8.99
CA ASN A 150 -2.50 5.15 8.16
C ASN A 150 -2.21 3.69 8.54
N THR A 151 -2.84 2.77 7.81
CA THR A 151 -2.79 1.32 8.06
C THR A 151 -1.37 0.79 8.10
N VAL A 152 -0.54 1.10 7.10
CA VAL A 152 0.85 0.61 7.03
C VAL A 152 1.76 1.27 8.07
N ALA A 153 1.54 2.55 8.40
CA ALA A 153 2.26 3.19 9.49
C ALA A 153 1.85 2.62 10.86
N CYS A 154 0.57 2.31 11.08
CA CYS A 154 0.09 1.66 12.30
C CYS A 154 0.69 0.26 12.44
N ALA A 155 0.76 -0.51 11.34
CA ALA A 155 1.41 -1.81 11.32
C ALA A 155 2.91 -1.70 11.65
N ALA A 156 3.63 -0.75 11.05
CA ALA A 156 5.05 -0.53 11.33
C ALA A 156 5.30 -0.08 12.77
N ALA A 157 4.56 0.90 13.27
CA ALA A 157 4.67 1.38 14.65
C ALA A 157 4.34 0.27 15.66
N HIS A 158 3.34 -0.57 15.37
CA HIS A 158 3.01 -1.72 16.20
C HIS A 158 4.13 -2.77 16.19
N ALA A 159 4.72 -3.08 15.03
CA ALA A 159 5.87 -3.98 14.95
C ALA A 159 7.05 -3.46 15.79
N ARG A 160 7.31 -2.15 15.76
CA ARG A 160 8.33 -1.49 16.61
C ARG A 160 8.02 -1.63 18.09
N ALA A 161 6.77 -1.39 18.50
CA ALA A 161 6.33 -1.58 19.88
C ALA A 161 6.42 -3.05 20.35
N ARG A 162 6.32 -3.98 19.41
CA ARG A 162 6.48 -5.44 19.62
C ARG A 162 7.94 -5.92 19.59
N GLY A 163 8.90 -5.02 19.38
CA GLY A 163 10.33 -5.31 19.50
C GLY A 163 11.08 -5.51 18.18
N ALA A 164 10.46 -5.36 17.00
CA ALA A 164 11.20 -5.23 15.75
C ALA A 164 12.10 -3.99 15.84
N GLU A 165 13.41 -4.06 15.59
CA GLU A 165 14.35 -2.94 15.63
C GLU A 165 14.24 -2.01 14.42
N ARG A 166 13.95 -2.57 13.25
CA ARG A 166 13.84 -1.86 11.99
C ARG A 166 12.67 -2.38 11.17
N VAL A 167 11.85 -1.49 10.61
CA VAL A 167 10.73 -1.86 9.73
C VAL A 167 10.88 -1.15 8.40
N LEU A 168 10.79 -1.91 7.30
CA LEU A 168 10.78 -1.35 5.95
C LEU A 168 9.33 -1.28 5.46
N ILE A 169 8.86 -0.08 5.13
CA ILE A 169 7.63 0.13 4.39
C ILE A 169 7.99 0.24 2.90
N VAL A 170 7.36 -0.60 2.07
CA VAL A 170 7.43 -0.51 0.60
C VAL A 170 6.03 -0.18 0.09
N ASP A 171 5.86 1.03 -0.41
CA ASP A 171 4.62 1.48 -1.03
C ASP A 171 4.76 1.43 -2.56
N TRP A 172 3.86 0.72 -3.22
CA TRP A 172 3.78 0.69 -4.69
C TRP A 172 2.44 1.19 -5.22
N ASP A 173 1.59 1.77 -4.37
CA ASP A 173 0.43 2.53 -4.85
C ASP A 173 0.89 3.61 -5.84
N VAL A 174 0.07 3.89 -6.86
CA VAL A 174 0.47 4.84 -7.91
C VAL A 174 0.66 6.26 -7.37
N HIS A 175 0.04 6.58 -6.23
CA HIS A 175 0.16 7.85 -5.53
C HIS A 175 1.28 7.82 -4.50
N ILE A 176 1.91 8.97 -4.23
CA ILE A 176 2.95 9.03 -3.18
C ILE A 176 2.34 8.73 -1.81
N GLY A 177 2.93 7.78 -1.09
CA GLY A 177 2.65 7.46 0.31
C GLY A 177 3.10 8.57 1.28
N ASN A 178 2.58 9.78 1.09
CA ASN A 178 2.96 11.00 1.83
C ASN A 178 2.77 10.85 3.35
N GLY A 179 1.80 10.05 3.78
CA GLY A 179 1.57 9.77 5.19
C GLY A 179 2.78 9.13 5.85
N ALA A 180 3.28 8.02 5.29
CA ALA A 180 4.46 7.35 5.82
C ALA A 180 5.74 8.21 5.69
N GLU A 181 5.88 8.96 4.57
CA GLU A 181 6.95 9.95 4.39
C GLU A 181 6.97 10.98 5.54
N GLN A 182 5.81 11.53 5.91
CA GLN A 182 5.68 12.57 6.93
C GLN A 182 5.76 12.00 8.37
N ILE A 183 5.10 10.88 8.63
CA ILE A 183 5.01 10.27 9.96
C ILE A 183 6.39 9.83 10.44
N PHE A 184 7.19 9.19 9.58
CA PHE A 184 8.50 8.65 9.93
C PHE A 184 9.67 9.53 9.51
N ALA A 185 9.41 10.77 9.08
CA ALA A 185 10.44 11.70 8.61
C ALA A 185 11.61 11.86 9.61
N ASP A 186 11.37 11.78 10.91
CA ASP A 186 12.39 11.91 11.97
C ASP A 186 12.76 10.58 12.65
N ASP A 187 12.24 9.44 12.17
CA ASP A 187 12.45 8.12 12.76
C ASP A 187 13.39 7.25 11.90
N PRO A 188 14.66 7.06 12.29
CA PRO A 188 15.60 6.25 11.53
C PRO A 188 15.34 4.74 11.62
N SER A 189 14.38 4.31 12.46
CA SER A 189 14.03 2.90 12.64
C SER A 189 12.91 2.42 11.73
N VAL A 190 12.26 3.31 11.00
CA VAL A 190 11.29 2.97 9.96
C VAL A 190 11.74 3.59 8.65
N LEU A 191 11.92 2.76 7.62
CA LEU A 191 12.25 3.22 6.27
C LEU A 191 10.97 3.29 5.45
N ALA A 192 10.53 4.48 5.09
CA ALA A 192 9.43 4.73 4.18
C ALA A 192 9.94 4.84 2.74
N LEU A 193 9.69 3.82 1.93
CA LEU A 193 10.01 3.81 0.50
C LEU A 193 8.73 3.81 -0.30
N SER A 194 8.56 4.76 -1.22
CA SER A 194 7.39 4.82 -2.11
C SER A 194 7.80 4.87 -3.58
N ILE A 195 7.23 3.96 -4.37
CA ILE A 195 7.29 3.91 -5.83
C ILE A 195 5.97 4.44 -6.36
N HIS A 196 5.98 5.60 -7.02
CA HIS A 196 4.78 6.30 -7.43
C HIS A 196 4.97 6.96 -8.79
N GLN A 197 3.87 7.38 -9.41
CA GLN A 197 3.93 8.21 -10.60
C GLN A 197 4.39 9.63 -10.27
N ASP A 198 5.40 10.12 -10.97
CA ASP A 198 5.93 11.47 -10.81
C ASP A 198 4.86 12.53 -11.13
N GLY A 199 4.79 13.57 -10.30
CA GLY A 199 3.85 14.69 -10.47
C GLY A 199 2.38 14.30 -10.39
N TRP A 200 2.06 13.24 -9.63
CA TRP A 200 0.69 12.82 -9.35
C TRP A 200 0.27 13.24 -7.92
N TYR A 201 -0.80 12.68 -7.38
CA TYR A 201 -1.34 13.12 -6.09
C TYR A 201 -0.54 12.60 -4.87
N PRO A 202 -0.40 13.41 -3.80
CA PRO A 202 -0.60 14.87 -3.75
C PRO A 202 0.63 15.68 -4.21
N ASP A 203 0.40 16.91 -4.67
CA ASP A 203 1.44 17.79 -5.24
C ASP A 203 2.52 18.26 -4.23
N HIS A 204 2.29 18.10 -2.92
CA HIS A 204 3.18 18.60 -1.87
C HIS A 204 4.23 17.59 -1.37
N ALA A 205 4.24 16.37 -1.90
CA ALA A 205 5.11 15.28 -1.47
C ALA A 205 5.76 14.55 -2.66
N GLY A 206 6.60 13.54 -2.39
CA GLY A 206 7.13 12.66 -3.44
C GLY A 206 8.41 13.15 -4.12
N ASP A 207 9.01 14.26 -3.64
CA ASP A 207 10.29 14.72 -4.17
C ASP A 207 11.37 13.65 -3.94
N VAL A 208 12.09 13.26 -5.00
CA VAL A 208 13.24 12.35 -4.95
C VAL A 208 14.33 12.86 -3.99
N ALA A 209 14.38 14.16 -3.71
CA ALA A 209 15.33 14.76 -2.78
C ALA A 209 14.95 14.58 -1.30
N SER A 210 13.70 14.18 -0.98
CA SER A 210 13.25 13.85 0.37
C SER A 210 14.09 12.71 0.94
N ARG A 211 14.52 12.84 2.19
CA ARG A 211 15.41 11.86 2.84
C ARG A 211 14.98 11.49 4.24
N GLY A 212 14.36 12.38 5.00
CA GLY A 212 14.15 12.14 6.43
C GLY A 212 15.45 11.93 7.21
N ALA A 213 15.31 11.61 8.48
CA ALA A 213 16.37 11.27 9.41
C ALA A 213 17.10 10.04 8.92
N ASP A 214 18.43 10.10 8.92
CA ASP A 214 19.26 9.04 8.36
C ASP A 214 18.68 8.51 7.05
N SER A 215 18.34 9.36 6.09
CA SER A 215 17.89 8.97 4.74
C SER A 215 16.89 7.78 4.66
N THR A 216 16.01 7.65 5.66
CA THR A 216 15.01 6.59 5.75
C THR A 216 13.71 6.91 5.01
N THR A 217 13.58 8.10 4.42
CA THR A 217 12.61 8.39 3.37
C THR A 217 13.26 8.18 2.01
N VAL A 218 12.65 7.37 1.14
CA VAL A 218 13.11 7.12 -0.23
C VAL A 218 11.93 7.21 -1.19
N ASN A 219 11.90 8.30 -1.96
CA ASN A 219 10.90 8.51 -2.99
C ASN A 219 11.46 8.06 -4.34
N VAL A 220 10.67 7.25 -5.06
CA VAL A 220 11.01 6.67 -6.36
C VAL A 220 9.98 7.14 -7.40
N PRO A 221 10.02 8.42 -7.81
CA PRO A 221 9.10 8.95 -8.81
C PRO A 221 9.39 8.34 -10.18
N LEU A 222 8.37 7.75 -10.78
CA LEU A 222 8.45 7.06 -12.07
C LEU A 222 7.73 7.86 -13.16
N PRO A 223 8.23 7.86 -14.41
CA PRO A 223 7.45 8.37 -15.53
C PRO A 223 6.16 7.54 -15.69
N PRO A 224 5.11 8.09 -16.33
CA PRO A 224 3.94 7.30 -16.68
C PRO A 224 4.32 6.21 -17.71
N ALA A 225 3.41 5.25 -17.88
CA ALA A 225 3.51 4.11 -18.78
C ALA A 225 4.58 3.07 -18.39
N VAL A 226 4.93 2.97 -17.10
CA VAL A 226 5.77 1.88 -16.59
C VAL A 226 4.89 0.66 -16.33
N GLY A 227 5.24 -0.46 -16.97
CA GLY A 227 4.56 -1.75 -16.82
C GLY A 227 5.34 -2.77 -15.99
N ASP A 228 5.08 -4.04 -16.24
CA ASP A 228 5.55 -5.18 -15.43
C ASP A 228 7.07 -5.18 -15.25
N ASP A 229 7.82 -5.20 -16.37
CA ASP A 229 9.29 -5.28 -16.35
C ASP A 229 9.91 -4.07 -15.65
N GLY A 230 9.31 -2.89 -15.80
CA GLY A 230 9.80 -1.68 -15.16
C GLY A 230 9.61 -1.67 -13.64
N TYR A 231 8.45 -2.09 -13.15
CA TYR A 231 8.21 -2.24 -11.71
C TYR A 231 9.11 -3.32 -11.09
N LEU A 232 9.32 -4.44 -11.80
CA LEU A 232 10.25 -5.49 -11.37
C LEU A 232 11.70 -5.01 -11.35
N LEU A 233 12.11 -4.21 -12.34
CA LEU A 233 13.43 -3.59 -12.36
C LEU A 233 13.62 -2.63 -11.18
N VAL A 234 12.60 -1.83 -10.84
CA VAL A 234 12.66 -0.93 -9.67
C VAL A 234 12.79 -1.72 -8.37
N LEU A 235 12.06 -2.83 -8.21
CA LEU A 235 12.23 -3.72 -7.06
C LEU A 235 13.68 -4.26 -6.97
N GLU A 236 14.27 -4.68 -8.09
CA GLU A 236 15.61 -5.25 -8.12
C GLU A 236 16.72 -4.20 -7.95
N ALA A 237 16.62 -3.06 -8.63
CA ALA A 237 17.67 -2.07 -8.74
C ALA A 237 17.63 -1.01 -7.62
N VAL A 238 16.50 -0.85 -6.95
CA VAL A 238 16.29 0.17 -5.90
C VAL A 238 15.89 -0.49 -4.58
N VAL A 239 14.74 -1.18 -4.54
CA VAL A 239 14.17 -1.67 -3.27
C VAL A 239 15.05 -2.75 -2.62
N ALA A 240 15.46 -3.77 -3.37
CA ALA A 240 16.24 -4.88 -2.82
C ALA A 240 17.61 -4.45 -2.26
N PRO A 241 18.43 -3.62 -2.94
CA PRO A 241 19.66 -3.09 -2.35
C PRO A 241 19.43 -2.29 -1.07
N ILE A 242 18.39 -1.44 -1.04
CA ILE A 242 18.03 -0.66 0.16
C ILE A 242 17.64 -1.61 1.29
N ALA A 243 16.77 -2.58 1.04
CA ALA A 243 16.30 -3.54 2.03
C ALA A 243 17.45 -4.37 2.62
N ARG A 244 18.37 -4.88 1.78
CA ARG A 244 19.56 -5.62 2.23
C ARG A 244 20.45 -4.76 3.13
N ARG A 245 20.60 -3.48 2.79
CA ARG A 245 21.46 -2.56 3.52
C ARG A 245 20.83 -2.07 4.83
N PHE A 246 19.52 -1.83 4.81
CA PHE A 246 18.75 -1.45 5.98
C PHE A 246 18.54 -2.62 6.95
N ALA A 247 18.54 -3.86 6.43
CA ALA A 247 18.37 -5.09 7.19
C ALA A 247 17.15 -5.03 8.14
N PRO A 248 15.93 -4.88 7.60
CA PRO A 248 14.73 -4.76 8.42
C PRO A 248 14.40 -6.08 9.13
N ASP A 249 13.71 -6.01 10.26
CA ASP A 249 13.16 -7.19 10.93
C ASP A 249 11.80 -7.58 10.36
N ALA A 250 11.11 -6.67 9.68
CA ALA A 250 9.87 -6.93 8.97
C ALA A 250 9.71 -5.99 7.78
N ILE A 251 9.04 -6.46 6.73
CA ILE A 251 8.59 -5.65 5.60
C ILE A 251 7.07 -5.48 5.69
N VAL A 252 6.60 -4.24 5.59
CA VAL A 252 5.18 -3.89 5.44
C VAL A 252 5.00 -3.29 4.05
N VAL A 253 4.03 -3.78 3.28
CA VAL A 253 3.77 -3.30 1.93
C VAL A 253 2.45 -2.54 1.90
N ALA A 254 2.48 -1.31 1.40
CA ALA A 254 1.29 -0.59 0.94
C ALA A 254 1.05 -0.99 -0.52
N ALA A 255 0.06 -1.85 -0.74
CA ALA A 255 -0.20 -2.49 -2.01
C ALA A 255 -1.43 -1.89 -2.70
N GLY A 256 -1.24 -0.76 -3.38
CA GLY A 256 -2.24 -0.24 -4.31
C GLY A 256 -2.33 -1.08 -5.59
N GLN A 257 -3.53 -1.30 -6.11
CA GLN A 257 -3.76 -1.93 -7.42
C GLN A 257 -3.90 -0.91 -8.55
N ASP A 258 -3.76 0.38 -8.25
CA ASP A 258 -3.93 1.51 -9.17
C ASP A 258 -2.71 1.82 -10.06
N ILE A 259 -1.63 1.07 -9.88
CA ILE A 259 -0.58 0.93 -10.90
C ILE A 259 -1.03 0.04 -12.08
N GLY A 260 -2.23 -0.54 -11.99
CA GLY A 260 -2.81 -1.41 -12.99
C GLY A 260 -3.17 -0.71 -14.30
N ILE A 261 -3.00 -1.42 -15.42
CA ILE A 261 -3.23 -0.89 -16.78
C ILE A 261 -4.64 -0.33 -17.04
N PHE A 262 -5.66 -0.86 -16.36
CA PHE A 262 -7.05 -0.41 -16.50
C PHE A 262 -7.48 0.57 -15.40
N ASP A 263 -6.54 1.06 -14.60
CA ASP A 263 -6.89 1.94 -13.49
C ASP A 263 -7.16 3.38 -13.96
N PRO A 264 -8.29 3.99 -13.58
CA PRO A 264 -8.60 5.36 -13.97
C PRO A 264 -7.76 6.41 -13.24
N MET A 265 -7.20 6.07 -12.07
CA MET A 265 -6.48 6.99 -11.19
C MET A 265 -4.96 6.96 -11.38
N GLY A 266 -4.43 6.10 -12.25
CA GLY A 266 -3.02 6.04 -12.61
C GLY A 266 -2.78 6.09 -14.12
N ARG A 267 -1.52 6.20 -14.54
CA ARG A 267 -1.09 6.04 -15.95
C ARG A 267 0.00 4.98 -16.08
N MET A 268 0.05 4.03 -15.15
CA MET A 268 0.93 2.87 -15.19
C MET A 268 0.26 1.72 -15.94
N LEU A 269 1.03 0.69 -16.26
CA LEU A 269 0.59 -0.38 -17.17
C LEU A 269 0.73 -1.77 -16.53
N VAL A 270 0.73 -1.89 -15.21
CA VAL A 270 0.97 -3.20 -14.57
C VAL A 270 -0.20 -4.16 -14.85
N SER A 271 0.12 -5.37 -15.31
CA SER A 271 -0.84 -6.42 -15.59
C SER A 271 -1.09 -7.30 -14.35
N ALA A 272 -2.12 -8.15 -14.40
CA ALA A 272 -2.36 -9.17 -13.38
C ALA A 272 -1.13 -10.09 -13.18
N ALA A 273 -0.40 -10.43 -14.26
CA ALA A 273 0.84 -11.19 -14.18
C ALA A 273 1.96 -10.38 -13.48
N GLY A 274 2.05 -9.07 -13.76
CA GLY A 274 2.94 -8.15 -13.07
C GLY A 274 2.70 -8.09 -11.57
N PHE A 275 1.45 -7.96 -11.12
CA PHE A 275 1.09 -8.01 -9.70
C PHE A 275 1.47 -9.33 -9.04
N ARG A 276 1.31 -10.46 -9.73
CA ARG A 276 1.76 -11.76 -9.24
C ARG A 276 3.28 -11.81 -9.08
N ALA A 277 4.00 -11.28 -10.06
CA ALA A 277 5.46 -11.19 -10.01
C ALA A 277 5.94 -10.26 -8.90
N LEU A 278 5.30 -9.10 -8.70
CA LEU A 278 5.56 -8.18 -7.59
C LEU A 278 5.42 -8.89 -6.23
N GLY A 279 4.29 -9.56 -6.01
CA GLY A 279 4.05 -10.35 -4.79
C GLY A 279 5.13 -11.42 -4.57
N ALA A 280 5.50 -12.17 -5.61
CA ALA A 280 6.54 -13.18 -5.52
C ALA A 280 7.94 -12.60 -5.24
N ARG A 281 8.30 -11.48 -5.86
CA ARG A 281 9.60 -10.81 -5.66
C ARG A 281 9.73 -10.22 -4.27
N ILE A 282 8.69 -9.55 -3.76
CA ILE A 282 8.75 -8.99 -2.40
C ILE A 282 8.75 -10.09 -1.33
N ALA A 283 8.05 -11.20 -1.58
CA ALA A 283 8.10 -12.38 -0.71
C ALA A 283 9.50 -13.02 -0.67
N ALA A 284 10.17 -13.14 -1.82
CA ALA A 284 11.54 -13.64 -1.89
C ALA A 284 12.54 -12.68 -1.22
N LEU A 285 12.36 -11.37 -1.38
CA LEU A 285 13.18 -10.37 -0.67
C LEU A 285 12.98 -10.47 0.84
N ALA A 286 11.74 -10.61 1.31
CA ALA A 286 11.46 -10.81 2.73
C ALA A 286 12.12 -12.09 3.26
N ASP A 287 12.12 -13.20 2.50
CA ASP A 287 12.82 -14.42 2.87
C ASP A 287 14.33 -14.18 3.07
N GLU A 288 14.91 -13.35 2.23
CA GLU A 288 16.33 -13.00 2.27
C GLU A 288 16.68 -12.11 3.47
N VAL A 289 15.93 -11.03 3.71
CA VAL A 289 16.37 -9.96 4.62
C VAL A 289 15.71 -9.98 6.00
N CYS A 290 14.55 -10.62 6.14
CA CYS A 290 13.77 -10.61 7.39
C CYS A 290 13.11 -11.96 7.70
N GLU A 291 13.72 -13.07 7.28
CA GLU A 291 13.24 -14.45 7.52
C GLU A 291 11.81 -14.71 7.02
N GLY A 292 11.37 -13.95 6.02
CA GLY A 292 10.04 -14.03 5.42
C GLY A 292 8.97 -13.20 6.11
N ARG A 293 9.31 -12.42 7.16
CA ARG A 293 8.35 -11.58 7.90
C ARG A 293 7.82 -10.44 7.01
N LEU A 294 6.68 -10.71 6.36
CA LEU A 294 6.04 -9.83 5.38
C LEU A 294 4.56 -9.63 5.70
N VAL A 295 4.13 -8.37 5.74
CA VAL A 295 2.73 -7.96 5.80
C VAL A 295 2.41 -7.15 4.56
N VAL A 296 1.35 -7.52 3.83
CA VAL A 296 0.85 -6.76 2.67
C VAL A 296 -0.51 -6.20 3.01
N CYS A 297 -0.68 -4.87 2.93
CA CYS A 297 -1.94 -4.18 3.17
C CYS A 297 -2.45 -3.57 1.85
N VAL A 298 -3.71 -3.79 1.51
CA VAL A 298 -4.31 -3.23 0.28
C VAL A 298 -4.56 -1.72 0.43
N GLU A 299 -4.17 -0.92 -0.57
CA GLU A 299 -4.38 0.54 -0.60
C GLU A 299 -5.35 0.94 -1.73
N GLY A 300 -4.91 1.69 -2.74
CA GLY A 300 -5.66 2.09 -3.92
C GLY A 300 -5.99 0.94 -4.89
N GLY A 301 -6.58 1.26 -6.04
CA GLY A 301 -7.10 0.29 -7.00
C GLY A 301 -8.58 0.50 -7.31
N TYR A 302 -8.85 1.24 -8.36
CA TYR A 302 -10.14 1.87 -8.66
C TYR A 302 -10.86 1.24 -9.85
N SER A 303 -10.19 0.35 -10.59
CA SER A 303 -10.82 -0.47 -11.61
C SER A 303 -11.53 -1.69 -11.00
N LEU A 304 -12.83 -1.61 -10.74
CA LEU A 304 -13.61 -2.79 -10.28
C LEU A 304 -13.53 -3.97 -11.25
N LEU A 305 -13.25 -3.70 -12.52
CA LEU A 305 -13.08 -4.70 -13.57
C LEU A 305 -11.81 -5.53 -13.40
N TYR A 306 -10.77 -5.00 -12.74
CA TYR A 306 -9.43 -5.59 -12.77
C TYR A 306 -8.70 -5.61 -11.42
N ALA A 307 -8.88 -4.59 -10.57
CA ALA A 307 -8.25 -4.50 -9.26
C ALA A 307 -8.51 -5.72 -8.36
N PRO A 308 -9.72 -6.32 -8.31
CA PRO A 308 -9.95 -7.57 -7.57
C PRO A 308 -9.02 -8.71 -8.02
N LEU A 309 -8.85 -8.89 -9.33
CA LEU A 309 -7.93 -9.88 -9.88
C LEU A 309 -6.48 -9.53 -9.52
N CYS A 310 -6.07 -8.27 -9.65
CA CYS A 310 -4.74 -7.83 -9.27
C CYS A 310 -4.42 -8.10 -7.79
N ALA A 311 -5.37 -7.85 -6.88
CA ALA A 311 -5.21 -8.15 -5.46
C ALA A 311 -5.05 -9.68 -5.21
N LEU A 312 -5.88 -10.50 -5.85
CA LEU A 312 -5.71 -11.96 -5.84
C LEU A 312 -4.32 -12.38 -6.34
N ARG A 313 -3.80 -11.74 -7.39
CA ARG A 313 -2.48 -12.05 -7.96
C ARG A 313 -1.34 -11.71 -7.02
N VAL A 314 -1.41 -10.60 -6.29
CA VAL A 314 -0.43 -10.31 -5.22
C VAL A 314 -0.47 -11.43 -4.17
N LEU A 315 -1.67 -11.83 -3.73
CA LEU A 315 -1.86 -12.91 -2.76
C LEU A 315 -1.30 -14.26 -3.25
N GLU A 316 -1.57 -14.64 -4.50
CA GLU A 316 -0.98 -15.80 -5.16
C GLU A 316 0.55 -15.73 -5.18
N GLY A 317 1.11 -14.57 -5.53
CA GLY A 317 2.55 -14.31 -5.57
C GLY A 317 3.21 -14.54 -4.21
N ILE A 318 2.64 -13.98 -3.14
CA ILE A 318 3.20 -14.17 -1.79
C ILE A 318 2.94 -15.57 -1.22
N ALA A 319 1.88 -16.25 -1.67
CA ALA A 319 1.57 -17.62 -1.26
C ALA A 319 2.41 -18.66 -2.01
N GLY A 320 2.90 -18.31 -3.21
CA GLY A 320 3.50 -19.29 -4.13
C GLY A 320 2.45 -20.25 -4.70
N GLU A 321 1.20 -19.82 -4.76
CA GLU A 321 0.06 -20.62 -5.21
C GLU A 321 -0.55 -20.03 -6.49
N ASP A 322 -1.37 -20.82 -7.16
CA ASP A 322 -2.19 -20.40 -8.29
C ASP A 322 -3.60 -20.91 -8.02
N ALA A 323 -4.56 -20.00 -7.94
CA ALA A 323 -5.94 -20.33 -7.67
C ALA A 323 -6.71 -20.75 -8.95
N GLY A 324 -6.04 -20.76 -10.12
CA GLY A 324 -6.62 -21.20 -11.37
C GLY A 324 -7.68 -20.25 -11.94
N VAL A 325 -7.76 -19.02 -11.42
CA VAL A 325 -8.61 -17.97 -11.95
C VAL A 325 -7.98 -17.46 -13.24
N ALA A 326 -8.71 -17.46 -14.36
CA ALA A 326 -8.22 -16.92 -15.62
C ALA A 326 -8.25 -15.38 -15.61
N ASP A 327 -7.29 -14.74 -16.28
CA ASP A 327 -7.40 -13.31 -16.59
C ASP A 327 -8.32 -13.13 -17.81
N PRO A 328 -9.48 -12.46 -17.68
CA PRO A 328 -10.41 -12.30 -18.80
C PRO A 328 -9.86 -11.45 -19.95
N PHE A 329 -8.76 -10.72 -19.72
CA PHE A 329 -8.07 -9.91 -20.71
C PHE A 329 -6.81 -10.60 -21.26
N GLU A 330 -6.53 -11.84 -20.84
CA GLU A 330 -5.35 -12.58 -21.30
C GLU A 330 -5.25 -12.60 -22.84
N GLY A 331 -4.07 -12.22 -23.34
CA GLY A 331 -3.81 -12.16 -24.78
C GLY A 331 -4.18 -10.85 -25.45
N ASP A 332 -4.73 -9.88 -24.72
CA ASP A 332 -4.87 -8.50 -25.20
C ASP A 332 -3.49 -7.89 -25.57
N ALA A 333 -3.46 -7.09 -26.63
CA ALA A 333 -2.22 -6.50 -27.12
C ALA A 333 -1.63 -5.47 -26.13
N GLU A 334 -2.47 -4.74 -25.41
CA GLU A 334 -2.05 -3.77 -24.40
C GLU A 334 -1.45 -4.48 -23.17
N LEU A 335 -2.01 -5.62 -22.75
CA LEU A 335 -1.39 -6.45 -21.71
C LEU A 335 -0.03 -7.02 -22.15
N ARG A 336 0.15 -7.38 -23.42
CA ARG A 336 1.47 -7.79 -23.91
C ARG A 336 2.45 -6.62 -23.90
N ALA A 337 1.97 -5.42 -24.19
CA ALA A 337 2.79 -4.21 -24.15
C ALA A 337 3.19 -3.83 -22.72
N ALA A 338 2.40 -4.18 -21.69
CA ALA A 338 2.77 -4.02 -20.28
C ALA A 338 4.09 -4.70 -19.92
N ALA A 339 4.39 -5.83 -20.55
CA ALA A 339 5.65 -6.57 -20.38
C ALA A 339 6.80 -6.03 -21.25
N THR A 340 6.63 -4.87 -21.92
CA THR A 340 7.69 -4.30 -22.74
C THR A 340 8.79 -3.74 -21.85
N PRO A 341 10.07 -3.98 -22.19
CA PRO A 341 11.19 -3.44 -21.44
C PRO A 341 11.13 -1.92 -21.31
N PRO A 342 11.67 -1.38 -20.22
CA PRO A 342 11.58 0.04 -19.94
C PRO A 342 12.28 0.91 -20.99
N ASP A 343 11.75 2.11 -21.19
CA ASP A 343 12.41 3.13 -22.00
C ASP A 343 13.50 3.87 -21.20
N GLY A 344 14.31 4.68 -21.88
CA GLY A 344 15.40 5.43 -21.23
C GLY A 344 14.96 6.44 -20.16
N ARG A 345 13.65 6.74 -20.02
CA ARG A 345 13.15 7.60 -18.94
C ARG A 345 13.13 6.85 -17.62
N LEU A 346 12.81 5.55 -17.61
CA LEU A 346 12.89 4.76 -16.37
C LEU A 346 14.33 4.62 -15.90
N ASP A 347 15.27 4.32 -16.79
CA ASP A 347 16.69 4.22 -16.45
C ASP A 347 17.19 5.52 -15.81
N ALA A 348 16.80 6.67 -16.38
CA ALA A 348 17.13 7.98 -15.83
C ALA A 348 16.48 8.24 -14.46
N ALA A 349 15.26 7.75 -14.23
CA ALA A 349 14.59 7.85 -12.93
C ALA A 349 15.31 7.00 -11.88
N ILE A 350 15.64 5.74 -12.19
CA ILE A 350 16.39 4.84 -11.31
C ILE A 350 17.76 5.43 -10.97
N GLU A 351 18.49 5.93 -11.97
CA GLU A 351 19.81 6.53 -11.74
C GLU A 351 19.72 7.79 -10.87
N ARG A 352 18.68 8.62 -11.06
CA ARG A 352 18.42 9.78 -10.20
C ARG A 352 18.20 9.37 -8.75
N VAL A 353 17.41 8.33 -8.51
CA VAL A 353 17.17 7.80 -7.15
C VAL A 353 18.47 7.25 -6.56
N ARG A 354 19.25 6.47 -7.33
CA ARG A 354 20.52 5.88 -6.86
C ARG A 354 21.58 6.93 -6.57
N THR A 355 21.70 7.96 -7.40
CA THR A 355 22.60 9.09 -7.19
C THR A 355 22.17 9.87 -5.94
N THR A 356 20.88 10.18 -5.83
CA THR A 356 20.33 10.93 -4.70
C THR A 356 20.54 10.12 -3.42
N HIS A 357 19.98 8.92 -3.31
CA HIS A 357 20.10 8.07 -2.13
C HIS A 357 21.37 7.19 -2.12
N SER A 358 22.49 7.70 -2.64
CA SER A 358 23.71 6.91 -2.88
C SER A 358 24.28 6.18 -1.66
N ARG A 359 23.95 6.59 -0.44
CA ARG A 359 24.35 5.86 0.78
C ARG A 359 23.87 4.41 0.80
N TRP A 360 22.75 4.11 0.16
CA TRP A 360 22.16 2.76 0.14
C TRP A 360 22.80 1.88 -0.94
N PHE A 361 23.57 2.47 -1.86
CA PHE A 361 24.12 1.80 -3.04
C PHE A 361 25.66 1.77 -3.07
N ARG A 362 26.33 2.52 -2.18
CA ARG A 362 27.79 2.49 -2.05
C ARG A 362 28.21 1.23 -1.29
N GLU A 363 29.18 0.49 -1.85
CA GLU A 363 29.88 -0.55 -1.11
C GLU A 363 30.60 0.08 0.10
N GLU A 364 30.44 -0.52 1.28
CA GLU A 364 31.28 -0.15 2.41
C GLU A 364 32.73 -0.41 2.04
N ARG A 365 33.56 0.65 2.03
CA ARG A 365 35.00 0.48 2.03
C ARG A 365 35.35 -0.24 3.33
N SER A 366 35.54 -1.56 3.25
CA SER A 366 36.10 -2.35 4.33
C SER A 366 37.37 -1.64 4.84
N HIS A 367 37.29 -1.05 6.02
CA HIS A 367 38.49 -0.65 6.73
C HIS A 367 39.09 -1.96 7.24
N ARG A 368 40.19 -2.35 6.60
CA ARG A 368 40.97 -3.56 6.87
C ARG A 368 41.38 -3.69 8.32
#